data_AF-A0A8B7IZ18-F1
#
_entry.id   AF-A0A8B7IZ18-F1
#
_cell.length_a   1.000
_cell.length_b   1.000
_cell.length_c   1.000
_cell.angle_alpha   90.00
_cell.angle_beta   90.00
_cell.angle_gamma   90.00
#
_symmetry.space_group_name_H-M   'P 1'
#
loop_
_entity.id
_entity.type
_entity.pdbx_description
1 polymer ?
#
loop_
_entity_poly.entity_id
_entity_poly.type
_entity_poly.pdbx_seq_one_letter_code
_entity_poly.pdbx_strand_id
1 'polypeptide(L)'
;GLVVAGRLPAHPRAAARLLKPELQVCVFCRNNKEAVALYTTHILKGPDGRVLCPVLRRYTCPLCGASGDNAHTIKYCPLSKMQAAKQLKHARTALGKKVR
;
A
#
# COMPACT_ATOMS: atom_id res chain seq x y z
N GLY A 1 -53.35 17.31 -38.47
CA GLY A 1 -51.95 17.73 -38.66
C GLY A 1 -51.46 18.49 -37.45
N LEU A 2 -50.14 18.53 -37.29
CA LEU A 2 -49.35 19.44 -36.45
C LEU A 2 -49.09 19.07 -34.97
N VAL A 3 -47.94 18.39 -34.81
CA VAL A 3 -46.79 18.60 -33.90
C VAL A 3 -46.93 18.70 -32.35
N VAL A 4 -46.05 17.90 -31.75
CA VAL A 4 -45.54 17.81 -30.38
C VAL A 4 -44.81 19.09 -29.94
N ALA A 5 -44.86 19.45 -28.64
CA ALA A 5 -43.69 20.01 -27.93
C ALA A 5 -43.92 20.11 -26.39
N GLY A 6 -43.66 19.03 -25.67
CA GLY A 6 -43.31 19.13 -24.24
C GLY A 6 -41.93 19.79 -24.11
N ARG A 7 -41.80 20.83 -23.29
CA ARG A 7 -40.51 21.49 -23.01
C ARG A 7 -39.80 20.76 -21.85
N LEU A 8 -38.59 20.28 -22.12
CA LEU A 8 -37.64 19.69 -21.17
C LEU A 8 -37.20 20.70 -20.09
N PRO A 9 -36.89 20.26 -18.85
CA PRO A 9 -35.95 20.96 -18.00
C PRO A 9 -34.51 20.68 -18.47
N ALA A 10 -33.79 21.74 -18.84
CA ALA A 10 -32.38 21.70 -19.15
C ALA A 10 -31.55 21.84 -17.87
N HIS A 11 -30.99 20.72 -17.39
CA HIS A 11 -29.81 20.75 -16.53
C HIS A 11 -28.80 19.70 -16.98
N PRO A 12 -27.82 20.06 -17.82
CA PRO A 12 -26.67 19.19 -18.04
C PRO A 12 -25.68 19.36 -16.89
N ARG A 13 -25.93 18.75 -15.73
CA ARG A 13 -24.87 18.51 -14.73
C ARG A 13 -24.14 17.19 -15.01
N ALA A 14 -23.71 17.00 -16.25
CA ALA A 14 -22.92 15.83 -16.65
C ALA A 14 -21.93 16.13 -17.80
N ALA A 15 -21.53 17.39 -17.97
CA ALA A 15 -20.38 17.70 -18.79
C ALA A 15 -19.10 17.33 -18.01
N ALA A 16 -18.54 16.17 -18.37
CA ALA A 16 -17.11 15.93 -18.37
C ALA A 16 -16.38 16.37 -17.09
N ARG A 17 -16.52 15.60 -16.01
CA ARG A 17 -15.34 15.34 -15.18
C ARG A 17 -14.42 14.51 -16.07
N LEU A 18 -13.67 15.21 -16.93
CA LEU A 18 -12.61 14.70 -17.78
C LEU A 18 -11.95 13.58 -16.97
N LEU A 19 -12.01 12.35 -17.48
CA LEU A 19 -11.41 11.19 -16.85
C LEU A 19 -9.91 11.45 -16.77
N LYS A 20 -9.48 12.21 -15.76
CA LYS A 20 -8.13 12.14 -15.23
C LYS A 20 -8.00 10.66 -14.93
N PRO A 21 -7.11 9.93 -15.61
CA PRO A 21 -6.69 8.65 -15.07
C PRO A 21 -6.22 9.03 -13.68
N GLU A 22 -7.00 8.69 -12.64
CA GLU A 22 -6.56 8.83 -11.26
C GLU A 22 -5.26 8.03 -11.23
N LEU A 23 -4.14 8.73 -11.35
CA LEU A 23 -2.85 8.12 -11.65
C LEU A 23 -2.65 7.08 -10.56
N GLN A 24 -2.68 5.83 -10.99
CA GLN A 24 -2.54 4.69 -10.11
C GLN A 24 -1.11 4.69 -9.59
N VAL A 25 -0.90 5.39 -8.47
CA VAL A 25 0.41 5.62 -7.88
C VAL A 25 0.67 4.61 -6.78
N CYS A 26 1.79 3.90 -6.88
CA CYS A 26 2.29 3.03 -5.85
C CYS A 26 2.89 3.86 -4.72
N VAL A 27 2.16 3.95 -3.61
CA VAL A 27 2.61 4.66 -2.41
C VAL A 27 3.90 4.07 -1.84
N PHE A 28 4.11 2.75 -1.93
CA PHE A 28 5.31 2.10 -1.43
C PHE A 28 6.58 2.52 -2.20
N CYS A 29 6.55 2.41 -3.53
CA CYS A 29 7.67 2.83 -4.38
C CYS A 29 7.92 4.34 -4.28
N ARG A 30 6.85 5.15 -4.24
CA ARG A 30 6.98 6.60 -4.02
C ARG A 30 7.67 6.91 -2.69
N ASN A 31 7.30 6.24 -1.60
CA ASN A 31 7.92 6.44 -0.28
C ASN A 31 9.39 6.01 -0.26
N ASN A 32 9.75 5.00 -1.04
CA ASN A 32 11.14 4.57 -1.24
C ASN A 32 11.93 5.47 -2.21
N LYS A 33 11.33 6.57 -2.68
CA LYS A 33 11.95 7.53 -3.61
C LYS A 33 12.37 6.90 -4.94
N GLU A 34 11.62 5.88 -5.36
CA GLU A 34 11.77 5.32 -6.70
C GLU A 34 11.46 6.36 -7.78
N ALA A 35 11.96 6.12 -8.99
CA ALA A 35 11.69 6.99 -10.12
C ALA A 35 10.18 7.18 -10.35
N VAL A 36 9.77 8.40 -10.74
CA VAL A 36 8.36 8.72 -11.04
C VAL A 36 7.79 7.73 -12.05
N ALA A 37 8.54 7.47 -13.12
CA ALA A 37 8.17 6.52 -14.16
C ALA A 37 7.94 5.08 -13.64
N LEU A 38 8.50 4.71 -12.48
CA LEU A 38 8.28 3.41 -11.88
C LEU A 38 7.01 3.41 -11.03
N TYR A 39 6.87 4.36 -10.09
CA TYR A 39 5.76 4.33 -9.15
C TYR A 39 4.40 4.72 -9.76
N THR A 40 4.36 5.27 -10.98
CA THR A 40 3.10 5.59 -11.69
C THR A 40 2.56 4.44 -12.55
N THR A 41 3.24 3.28 -12.58
CA THR A 41 2.86 2.14 -13.44
C THR A 41 1.94 1.12 -12.75
N HIS A 42 1.76 1.23 -11.43
CA HIS A 42 1.05 0.25 -10.62
C HIS A 42 0.58 0.86 -9.30
N ILE A 43 -0.33 0.17 -8.61
CA ILE A 43 -0.74 0.48 -7.23
C ILE A 43 -0.10 -0.49 -6.22
N LEU A 44 -0.11 -0.11 -4.94
CA LEU A 44 0.43 -0.95 -3.87
C LEU A 44 -0.42 -2.21 -3.64
N LYS A 45 -1.73 -2.05 -3.47
CA LYS A 45 -2.70 -3.13 -3.23
C LYS A 45 -3.91 -2.97 -4.12
N GLY A 46 -4.42 -4.10 -4.62
CA GLY A 46 -5.67 -4.18 -5.35
C GLY A 46 -6.90 -4.07 -4.43
N PRO A 47 -8.10 -3.97 -5.00
CA PRO A 47 -9.36 -3.94 -4.24
C PRO A 47 -9.63 -5.25 -3.49
N ASP A 48 -9.04 -6.34 -3.93
CA ASP A 48 -9.04 -7.66 -3.28
C ASP A 48 -8.05 -7.76 -2.10
N GLY A 49 -7.34 -6.68 -1.78
CA GLY A 49 -6.39 -6.61 -0.67
C GLY A 49 -5.02 -7.24 -0.97
N ARG A 50 -4.83 -7.84 -2.16
CA ARG A 50 -3.56 -8.44 -2.57
C ARG A 50 -2.53 -7.39 -2.95
N VAL A 51 -1.26 -7.66 -2.66
CA VAL A 51 -0.15 -6.78 -3.05
C VAL A 51 0.10 -6.87 -4.55
N LEU A 52 -0.03 -5.75 -5.25
CA LEU A 52 0.25 -5.66 -6.69
C LEU A 52 1.64 -5.09 -6.99
N CYS A 53 2.23 -4.34 -6.05
CA CYS A 53 3.55 -3.74 -6.25
C CYS A 53 4.64 -4.80 -6.50
N PRO A 54 5.30 -4.83 -7.68
CA PRO A 54 6.28 -5.86 -8.02
C PRO A 54 7.51 -5.82 -7.12
N VAL A 55 7.88 -4.64 -6.61
CA VAL A 55 8.99 -4.50 -5.66
C VAL A 55 8.65 -5.18 -4.33
N LEU A 56 7.48 -4.85 -3.76
CA LEU A 56 7.07 -5.46 -2.50
C LEU A 56 6.80 -6.96 -2.64
N ARG A 57 6.24 -7.42 -3.77
CA ARG A 57 6.01 -8.85 -4.03
C ARG A 57 7.26 -9.71 -3.99
N ARG A 58 8.43 -9.16 -4.35
CA ARG A 58 9.73 -9.87 -4.29
C ARG A 58 10.32 -9.92 -2.88
N TYR A 59 9.85 -9.05 -1.99
CA TYR A 59 10.29 -9.04 -0.61
C TYR A 59 9.69 -10.25 0.13
N THR A 60 10.55 -11.04 0.77
CA THR A 60 10.14 -12.11 1.67
C THR A 60 10.30 -11.61 3.09
N CYS A 61 9.21 -11.59 3.86
CA CYS A 61 9.25 -11.14 5.24
C CYS A 61 10.16 -12.06 6.08
N PRO A 62 11.25 -11.56 6.68
CA PRO A 62 12.18 -12.40 7.42
C PRO A 62 11.62 -12.96 8.73
N LEU A 63 10.45 -12.49 9.15
CA LEU A 63 9.83 -12.95 10.40
C LEU A 63 8.87 -14.11 10.19
N CYS A 64 8.11 -14.09 9.09
CA CYS A 64 7.04 -15.07 8.83
C CYS A 64 7.14 -15.77 7.47
N GLY A 65 8.10 -15.39 6.62
CA GLY A 65 8.29 -15.98 5.29
C GLY A 65 7.27 -15.54 4.23
N ALA A 66 6.31 -14.68 4.54
CA ALA A 66 5.31 -14.25 3.56
C ALA A 66 5.93 -13.43 2.41
N SER A 67 5.47 -13.69 1.18
CA SER A 67 5.87 -13.00 -0.05
C SER A 67 4.71 -12.98 -1.07
N GLY A 68 4.93 -12.42 -2.26
CA GLY A 68 3.93 -12.35 -3.33
C GLY A 68 2.68 -11.56 -2.93
N ASP A 69 1.50 -12.18 -3.07
CA ASP A 69 0.19 -11.56 -2.78
C ASP A 69 0.06 -11.09 -1.32
N ASN A 70 0.77 -11.76 -0.41
CA ASN A 70 0.74 -11.52 1.03
C ASN A 70 1.99 -10.78 1.56
N ALA A 71 2.82 -10.27 0.66
CA ALA A 71 4.05 -9.58 1.02
C ALA A 71 3.80 -8.36 1.91
N HIS A 72 4.72 -8.10 2.83
CA HIS A 72 4.68 -6.94 3.72
C HIS A 72 6.06 -6.70 4.31
N THR A 73 6.36 -5.46 4.71
CA THR A 73 7.58 -5.14 5.45
C THR A 73 7.48 -5.62 6.90
N ILE A 74 8.62 -5.80 7.58
CA ILE A 74 8.74 -6.20 8.99
C ILE A 74 7.75 -5.46 9.92
N LYS A 75 7.61 -4.13 9.75
CA LYS A 75 6.72 -3.29 10.55
C LYS A 75 5.25 -3.77 10.55
N TYR A 76 4.79 -4.30 9.42
CA TYR A 76 3.42 -4.76 9.23
C TYR A 76 3.30 -6.28 9.35
N CYS A 77 4.34 -6.96 9.81
CA CYS A 77 4.29 -8.39 10.02
C CYS A 77 3.39 -8.75 11.20
N PRO A 78 2.44 -9.69 11.06
CA PRO A 78 1.63 -10.19 12.16
C PRO A 78 2.45 -10.73 13.35
N LEU A 79 3.65 -11.26 13.07
CA LEU A 79 4.56 -11.80 14.09
C LEU A 79 5.51 -10.76 14.71
N SER A 80 5.49 -9.51 14.24
CA SER A 80 6.40 -8.45 14.70
C SER A 80 6.27 -8.18 16.21
N LYS A 81 5.04 -8.20 16.74
CA LYS A 81 4.77 -7.99 18.17
C LYS A 81 5.38 -9.07 19.06
N MET A 82 5.52 -10.30 18.56
CA MET A 82 6.14 -11.41 19.31
C MET A 82 7.65 -11.24 19.45
N GLN A 83 8.31 -10.60 18.47
CA GLN A 83 9.77 -10.42 18.49
C GLN A 83 10.23 -9.26 19.38
N ALA A 84 9.44 -8.18 19.50
CA ALA A 84 9.74 -7.10 20.45
C ALA A 84 9.86 -7.63 21.90
N ALA A 85 9.02 -8.60 22.26
CA ALA A 85 9.09 -9.29 23.56
C ALA A 85 10.35 -10.16 23.73
N LYS A 86 10.92 -10.71 22.64
CA LYS A 86 12.16 -11.50 22.68
C LYS A 86 13.41 -10.62 22.79
N GLN A 87 13.42 -9.44 22.15
CA GLN A 87 14.54 -8.49 22.23
C GLN A 87 14.67 -7.86 23.62
N LEU A 88 13.56 -7.55 24.30
CA LEU A 88 13.56 -7.08 25.69
C LEU A 88 14.15 -8.09 26.70
N LYS A 89 14.21 -9.38 26.35
CA LYS A 89 14.84 -10.41 27.18
C LYS A 89 16.37 -10.39 27.06
N HIS A 90 16.90 -10.13 25.86
CA HIS A 90 18.35 -10.07 25.62
C HIS A 90 18.97 -8.74 26.10
N ALA A 91 18.20 -7.66 26.14
CA ALA A 91 18.66 -6.37 26.66
C ALA A 91 18.87 -6.35 28.20
N ARG A 92 18.22 -7.26 28.94
CA ARG A 92 18.33 -7.35 30.41
C ARG A 92 19.62 -7.99 30.92
N THR A 93 20.43 -8.59 30.04
CA THR A 93 21.66 -9.31 30.45
C THR A 93 22.93 -8.46 30.28
N ALA A 94 22.82 -7.22 29.80
CA ALA A 94 23.97 -6.36 29.46
C ALA A 94 24.43 -5.41 30.59
N LEU A 95 23.86 -5.49 31.81
CA LEU A 95 24.27 -4.64 32.94
C LEU A 95 24.55 -5.50 34.18
N GLY A 96 25.75 -6.06 34.29
CA GLY A 96 26.10 -6.83 35.49
C GLY A 96 27.39 -7.64 35.45
N LYS A 97 28.54 -7.04 35.10
CA LYS A 97 29.86 -7.57 35.51
C LYS A 97 30.82 -6.42 35.83
N LYS A 98 30.80 -5.93 37.08
CA LYS A 98 32.02 -5.48 37.75
C LYS A 98 32.42 -6.61 38.69
N VAL A 99 33.39 -7.40 38.24
CA VAL A 99 34.09 -8.39 39.06
C VAL A 99 35.15 -7.61 39.83
N ARG A 100 35.03 -7.69 41.16
CA ARG A 100 35.99 -7.47 42.24
C ARG A 100 37.07 -6.39 42.07
#